data_AF-A0ABD1B8D8-F1
#
_entry.id   AF-A0ABD1B8D8-F1
#
_cell.length_a   1.000
_cell.length_b   1.000
_cell.length_c   1.000
_cell.angle_alpha   90.00
_cell.angle_beta   90.00
_cell.angle_gamma   90.00
#
_symmetry.space_group_name_H-M   'P 1'
#
loop_
_entity.id
_entity.type
_entity.pdbx_description
1 polymer ?
#
loop_
_entity_poly.entity_id
_entity_poly.type
_entity_poly.pdbx_seq_one_letter_code
_entity_poly.pdbx_strand_id
1 'polypeptide(L)'
;MMSFHHESEFDEMKMNYWKRRLSYMWRQKMKEDSVSVVEKIYFPNTNCSMLISKTEHPSGSDQTNVQACIKCCGPLCIDCKVPSHYDLSCADYKNIHNESKVDDMILKCLADDNGWRQITKSMHKS
;
A
#
# COMPACT_ATOMS: atom_id res chain seq x y z
N MET A 1 -29.01 -19.28 -34.65
CA MET A 1 -27.85 -18.62 -35.29
C MET A 1 -27.47 -17.29 -34.62
N MET A 2 -28.42 -16.50 -34.10
CA MET A 2 -28.12 -15.24 -33.38
C MET A 2 -27.35 -15.41 -32.05
N SER A 3 -27.47 -16.55 -31.36
CA SER A 3 -26.82 -16.78 -30.07
C SER A 3 -25.29 -16.93 -30.17
N PHE A 4 -24.78 -17.57 -31.23
CA PHE A 4 -23.34 -17.77 -31.44
C PHE A 4 -22.59 -16.47 -31.74
N HIS A 5 -23.23 -15.54 -32.46
CA HIS A 5 -22.63 -14.23 -32.75
C HIS A 5 -22.50 -13.37 -31.49
N HIS A 6 -23.52 -13.35 -30.63
CA HIS A 6 -23.51 -12.58 -29.39
C HIS A 6 -22.47 -13.10 -28.37
N GLU A 7 -22.23 -14.41 -28.31
CA GLU A 7 -21.16 -15.01 -27.50
C GLU A 7 -19.77 -14.63 -28.02
N SER A 8 -19.58 -14.63 -29.34
CA SER A 8 -18.30 -14.26 -29.97
C SER A 8 -17.93 -12.79 -29.78
N GLU A 9 -18.91 -11.88 -29.82
CA GLU A 9 -18.70 -10.45 -29.57
C GLU A 9 -18.38 -10.18 -28.09
N PHE A 10 -18.99 -10.93 -27.16
CA PHE A 10 -18.71 -10.83 -25.73
C PHE A 10 -17.28 -11.31 -25.40
N ASP A 11 -16.81 -12.37 -26.07
CA ASP A 11 -15.44 -12.86 -25.92
C ASP A 11 -14.41 -11.90 -26.55
N GLU A 12 -14.70 -11.30 -27.70
CA GLU A 12 -13.86 -10.26 -28.29
C GLU A 12 -13.78 -9.02 -27.39
N MET A 13 -14.90 -8.58 -26.81
CA MET A 13 -14.94 -7.46 -25.87
C MET A 13 -14.09 -7.74 -24.63
N LYS A 14 -14.19 -8.95 -24.06
CA LYS A 14 -13.32 -9.38 -22.95
C LYS A 14 -11.85 -9.38 -23.36
N MET A 15 -11.52 -9.90 -24.53
CA MET A 15 -10.14 -9.92 -25.03
C MET A 15 -9.59 -8.50 -25.16
N ASN A 16 -10.36 -7.60 -25.78
CA ASN A 16 -10.01 -6.19 -25.94
C ASN A 16 -9.87 -5.45 -24.60
N TYR A 17 -10.68 -5.80 -23.61
CA TYR A 17 -10.53 -5.30 -22.24
C TYR A 17 -9.21 -5.77 -21.63
N TRP A 18 -8.91 -7.07 -21.70
CA TRP A 18 -7.67 -7.63 -21.16
C TRP A 18 -6.42 -7.08 -21.83
N LYS A 19 -6.43 -6.94 -23.16
CA LYS A 19 -5.32 -6.35 -23.92
C LYS A 19 -5.03 -4.91 -23.50
N ARG A 20 -6.08 -4.09 -23.33
CA ARG A 20 -5.95 -2.72 -22.84
C ARG A 20 -5.45 -2.67 -21.39
N ARG A 21 -6.00 -3.52 -20.52
CA ARG A 21 -5.60 -3.62 -19.11
C ARG A 21 -4.14 -4.05 -18.97
N LEU A 22 -3.71 -5.09 -19.69
CA LEU A 22 -2.31 -5.53 -19.71
C LEU A 22 -1.39 -4.43 -20.22
N SER A 23 -1.74 -3.77 -21.32
CA SER A 23 -0.94 -2.66 -21.85
C SER A 23 -0.81 -1.51 -20.85
N TYR A 24 -1.87 -1.19 -20.10
CA TYR A 24 -1.83 -0.19 -19.03
C TYR A 24 -0.90 -0.63 -17.90
N MET A 25 -1.05 -1.86 -17.39
CA MET A 25 -0.22 -2.40 -16.32
C MET A 25 1.27 -2.44 -16.70
N TRP A 26 1.60 -2.87 -17.92
CA TRP A 26 2.96 -2.87 -18.45
C TRP A 26 3.56 -1.47 -18.51
N ARG A 27 2.79 -0.48 -18.98
CA ARG A 27 3.26 0.92 -18.98
C ARG A 27 3.51 1.46 -17.58
N GLN A 28 2.66 1.12 -16.60
CA GLN A 28 2.90 1.50 -15.21
C GLN A 28 4.17 0.84 -14.67
N LYS A 29 4.34 -0.47 -14.87
CA LYS A 29 5.54 -1.22 -14.46
C LYS A 29 6.82 -0.62 -15.04
N MET A 30 6.83 -0.26 -16.33
CA MET A 30 7.98 0.38 -16.99
C MET A 30 8.33 1.73 -16.36
N LYS A 31 7.31 2.55 -16.03
CA LYS A 31 7.52 3.82 -15.32
C LYS A 31 8.09 3.59 -13.93
N GLU A 32 7.53 2.64 -13.19
CA GLU A 32 8.06 2.27 -11.87
C GLU A 32 9.51 1.77 -11.98
N ASP A 33 9.82 0.91 -12.93
CA ASP A 33 11.17 0.36 -13.12
C ASP A 33 12.21 1.43 -13.50
N SER A 34 11.78 2.55 -14.10
CA SER A 34 12.64 3.69 -14.39
C SER A 34 13.04 4.51 -13.14
N VAL A 35 12.31 4.39 -12.03
CA VAL A 35 12.64 5.06 -10.76
C VAL A 35 13.73 4.26 -10.04
N SER A 36 14.74 4.95 -9.48
CA SER A 36 15.80 4.27 -8.72
C SER A 36 15.24 3.60 -7.46
N VAL A 37 15.76 2.43 -7.10
CA VAL A 37 15.27 1.66 -5.93
C VAL A 37 15.32 2.47 -4.63
N VAL A 38 16.29 3.37 -4.50
CA VAL A 38 16.49 4.19 -3.30
C VAL A 38 15.42 5.29 -3.17
N GLU A 39 14.84 5.70 -4.28
CA GLU A 39 13.82 6.75 -4.37
C GLU A 39 12.39 6.20 -4.40
N LYS A 40 12.24 4.88 -4.58
CA LYS A 40 10.94 4.20 -4.60
C LYS A 40 10.29 4.18 -3.22
N ILE A 41 9.09 4.74 -3.13
CA ILE A 41 8.21 4.63 -1.98
C ILE A 41 6.84 4.18 -2.46
N TYR A 42 6.43 2.98 -2.08
CA TYR A 42 5.07 2.51 -2.32
C TYR A 42 4.13 3.02 -1.23
N PHE A 43 2.90 3.35 -1.62
CA PHE A 43 1.92 3.81 -0.66
C PHE A 43 1.53 2.69 0.33
N PRO A 44 1.47 2.93 1.65
CA PRO A 44 1.22 1.87 2.65
C PRO A 44 -0.19 1.25 2.62
N ASN A 45 -1.12 1.83 1.86
CA ASN A 45 -2.47 1.30 1.73
C ASN A 45 -2.46 0.06 0.83
N THR A 46 -2.88 -1.08 1.36
CA THR A 46 -2.91 -2.37 0.65
C THR A 46 -3.78 -2.35 -0.61
N ASN A 47 -4.74 -1.43 -0.71
CA ASN A 47 -5.58 -1.23 -1.90
C ASN A 47 -5.01 -0.20 -2.89
N CYS A 48 -3.85 0.40 -2.60
CA CYS A 48 -3.23 1.43 -3.42
C CYS A 48 -1.74 1.14 -3.64
N SER A 49 -1.39 0.58 -4.81
CA SER A 49 0.01 0.32 -5.19
C SER A 49 0.66 1.51 -5.90
N MET A 50 0.25 2.74 -5.59
CA MET A 50 0.82 3.93 -6.24
C MET A 50 2.28 4.10 -5.79
N LEU A 51 3.18 4.31 -6.75
CA LEU A 51 4.57 4.64 -6.50
C LEU A 51 4.74 6.15 -6.36
N ILE A 52 5.55 6.55 -5.40
CA ILE A 52 5.99 7.91 -5.16
C ILE A 52 7.52 7.96 -5.27
N SER A 53 8.04 9.00 -5.91
CA SER A 53 9.46 9.29 -5.98
C SER A 53 9.84 10.33 -4.91
N LYS A 54 11.00 10.17 -4.27
CA LYS A 54 11.52 11.14 -3.29
C LYS A 54 11.74 12.55 -3.86
N THR A 55 11.91 12.67 -5.18
CA THR A 55 12.25 13.92 -5.86
C THR A 55 11.04 14.80 -6.17
N GLU A 56 9.83 14.26 -6.06
CA GLU A 56 8.58 15.01 -6.29
C GLU A 56 8.09 15.65 -4.98
N HIS A 57 8.88 16.58 -4.43
CA HIS A 57 8.43 17.44 -3.35
C HIS A 57 7.43 18.48 -3.91
N PRO A 58 6.19 18.57 -3.40
CA PRO A 58 5.41 19.78 -3.58
C PRO A 58 6.08 20.88 -2.76
N SER A 59 6.84 21.73 -3.44
CA SER A 59 7.44 22.93 -2.85
C SER A 59 6.33 23.80 -2.28
N GLY A 60 6.26 23.93 -0.95
CA GLY A 60 5.46 24.98 -0.31
C GLY A 60 4.47 24.57 0.78
N SER A 61 4.74 23.53 1.59
CA SER A 61 4.04 23.38 2.87
C SER A 61 5.05 23.19 4.00
N ASP A 62 4.80 23.84 5.14
CA ASP A 62 5.63 23.77 6.36
C ASP A 62 5.73 22.35 6.97
N GLN A 63 5.11 21.36 6.33
CA GLN A 63 5.25 19.93 6.60
C GLN A 63 6.05 19.28 5.46
N THR A 64 7.36 19.51 5.46
CA THR A 64 8.27 19.17 4.35
C THR A 64 8.36 17.67 4.01
N ASN A 65 7.75 16.80 4.82
CA ASN A 65 7.97 15.35 4.77
C ASN A 65 6.67 14.57 4.51
N VAL A 66 5.55 15.26 4.27
CA VAL A 66 4.24 14.62 4.03
C VAL A 66 3.88 14.70 2.55
N GLN A 67 3.50 13.56 1.97
CA GLN A 67 2.99 13.49 0.61
C GLN A 67 1.64 12.79 0.59
N ALA A 68 0.70 13.28 -0.21
CA ALA A 68 -0.60 12.66 -0.39
C ALA A 68 -0.64 11.82 -1.67
N CYS A 69 -1.24 10.63 -1.61
CA CYS A 69 -1.54 9.88 -2.81
C CYS A 69 -2.66 10.55 -3.62
N ILE A 70 -2.44 10.81 -4.91
CA ILE A 70 -3.47 11.39 -5.79
C ILE A 70 -4.68 10.45 -5.97
N LYS A 71 -4.50 9.13 -5.84
CA LYS A 71 -5.58 8.14 -6.03
C LYS A 71 -6.43 7.91 -4.78
N CYS A 72 -5.81 7.89 -3.59
CA CYS A 72 -6.51 7.53 -2.36
C CYS A 72 -6.52 8.65 -1.30
N CYS A 73 -5.95 9.82 -1.62
CA CYS A 73 -5.81 10.99 -0.75
C CYS A 73 -5.19 10.69 0.63
N GLY A 74 -4.58 9.52 0.79
CA GLY A 74 -3.93 9.13 2.02
C GLY A 74 -2.64 9.94 2.16
N PRO A 75 -2.37 10.56 3.30
CA PRO A 75 -1.09 11.19 3.56
C PRO A 75 -0.08 10.14 4.06
N LEU A 76 1.16 10.21 3.57
CA LEU A 76 2.29 9.41 4.05
C LEU A 76 3.43 10.30 4.57
N CYS A 77 4.21 9.78 5.50
CA CYS A 77 5.53 10.32 5.81
C CYS A 77 6.57 9.71 4.86
N ILE A 78 7.26 10.54 4.09
CA ILE A 78 8.28 10.12 3.11
C ILE A 78 9.47 9.45 3.81
N ASP A 79 9.88 9.96 4.97
CA ASP A 79 11.07 9.49 5.70
C ASP A 79 10.83 8.13 6.36
N CYS A 80 9.66 7.97 6.99
CA CYS A 80 9.29 6.75 7.68
C CYS A 80 8.63 5.71 6.75
N LYS A 81 8.14 6.13 5.57
CA LYS A 81 7.37 5.30 4.62
C LYS A 81 6.11 4.66 5.23
N VAL A 82 5.44 5.40 6.13
CA VAL A 82 4.23 5.00 6.87
C VAL A 82 3.12 6.03 6.67
N PRO A 83 1.86 5.76 7.04
CA PRO A 83 0.83 6.81 7.10
C PRO A 83 1.32 8.03 7.89
N SER A 84 0.91 9.23 7.49
CA SER A 84 1.38 10.47 8.12
C SER A 84 1.12 10.48 9.62
N HIS A 85 2.08 11.03 10.36
CA HIS A 85 2.07 11.12 11.83
C HIS A 85 2.20 12.59 12.27
N TYR A 86 1.21 13.41 11.89
CA TYR A 86 1.23 14.88 12.00
C TYR A 86 1.67 15.44 13.36
N ASP A 87 1.34 14.77 14.45
CA ASP A 87 1.62 15.24 15.82
C ASP A 87 2.91 14.66 16.43
N LEU A 88 3.63 13.81 15.68
CA LEU A 88 4.83 13.13 16.15
C LEU A 88 6.01 13.41 15.22
N SER A 89 7.19 13.62 15.81
CA SER A 89 8.42 13.56 15.02
C SER A 89 8.64 12.12 14.52
N CYS A 90 9.42 11.96 13.44
CA CYS A 90 9.82 10.63 12.97
C CYS A 90 10.55 9.81 14.05
N ALA A 91 11.24 10.48 14.98
CA ALA A 91 11.93 9.82 16.08
C ALA A 91 10.93 9.32 17.13
N ASP A 92 9.96 10.16 17.53
CA ASP A 92 8.94 9.79 18.51
C ASP A 92 8.06 8.66 17.99
N TYR A 93 7.66 8.72 16.72
CA TYR A 93 6.92 7.65 16.06
C TYR A 93 7.67 6.31 16.12
N LYS A 94 8.98 6.30 15.85
CA LYS A 94 9.81 5.08 15.92
C LYS A 94 9.94 4.56 17.34
N ASN A 95 10.08 5.44 18.33
CA ASN A 95 10.20 5.03 19.73
C ASN A 95 8.93 4.34 20.23
N ILE A 96 7.76 4.94 20.00
CA ILE A 96 6.47 4.36 20.39
C ILE A 96 6.28 2.98 19.74
N HIS A 97 6.61 2.85 18.45
CA HIS A 97 6.48 1.56 17.77
C HIS A 97 7.50 0.52 18.29
N ASN A 98 8.69 0.93 18.69
CA ASN A 98 9.67 0.02 19.29
C ASN A 98 9.23 -0.44 20.68
N GLU A 99 8.69 0.46 21.50
CA GLU A 99 8.09 0.12 22.80
C GLU A 99 6.94 -0.87 22.64
N SER A 100 6.02 -0.62 21.70
CA SER A 100 4.94 -1.56 21.37
C SER A 100 5.45 -2.95 20.96
N LYS A 101 6.58 -3.05 20.25
CA LYS A 101 7.19 -4.36 19.92
C LYS A 101 7.74 -5.08 21.15
N VAL A 102 8.30 -4.32 22.11
CA VAL A 102 8.76 -4.89 23.39
C VAL A 102 7.55 -5.40 24.16
N ASP A 103 6.48 -4.61 24.24
CA ASP A 103 5.23 -5.03 24.89
C ASP A 103 4.63 -6.26 24.23
N ASP A 104 4.61 -6.34 22.89
CA ASP A 104 4.15 -7.54 22.16
C ASP A 104 5.02 -8.77 22.47
N MET A 105 6.34 -8.60 22.59
CA MET A 105 7.24 -9.69 23.01
C MET A 105 6.94 -10.14 24.44
N ILE A 106 6.73 -9.21 25.36
CA ILE A 106 6.35 -9.51 26.76
C ILE A 106 5.01 -10.22 26.80
N LEU A 107 4.00 -9.73 26.07
CA LEU A 107 2.69 -10.36 25.95
C LEU A 107 2.78 -11.78 25.40
N LYS A 108 3.67 -12.02 24.44
CA LYS A 108 3.91 -13.37 23.90
C LYS A 108 4.54 -14.30 24.94
N CYS A 109 5.55 -13.85 25.69
CA CYS A 109 6.13 -14.63 26.79
C CYS A 109 5.08 -14.96 27.86
N LEU A 110 4.27 -13.97 28.25
CA LEU A 110 3.18 -14.18 29.20
C LEU A 110 2.13 -15.15 28.66
N ALA A 111 1.81 -15.08 27.37
CA ALA A 111 0.88 -16.02 26.75
C ALA A 111 1.42 -17.45 26.77
N ASP A 112 2.72 -17.63 26.49
CA ASP A 112 3.37 -18.94 26.55
C ASP A 112 3.39 -19.48 27.99
N ASP A 113 3.76 -18.66 28.97
CA ASP A 113 3.82 -19.02 30.39
C ASP A 113 2.43 -19.38 30.96
N ASN A 114 1.39 -18.65 30.54
CA ASN A 114 0.01 -18.87 31.00
C ASN A 114 -0.78 -19.82 30.10
N GLY A 115 -0.18 -20.39 29.06
CA GLY A 115 -0.84 -21.26 28.09
C GLY A 115 -1.95 -20.57 27.27
N TRP A 116 -1.95 -19.24 27.21
CA TRP A 116 -2.91 -18.48 26.43
C TRP A 116 -2.68 -18.70 24.93
N ARG A 117 -3.77 -18.67 24.17
CA ARG A 117 -3.77 -18.81 22.72
C ARG A 117 -4.48 -17.61 22.12
N GLN A 118 -3.90 -17.02 21.10
CA GLN A 118 -4.56 -15.95 20.36
C GLN A 118 -5.78 -16.53 19.62
N ILE A 119 -6.97 -16.01 19.91
CA ILE A 119 -8.17 -16.36 19.17
C ILE A 119 -8.14 -15.59 17.85
N THR A 120 -7.86 -16.27 16.73
CA THR A 120 -8.02 -15.69 15.41
C THR A 120 -9.51 -15.63 15.08
N LYS A 121 -10.09 -14.43 14.97
CA LYS A 121 -11.42 -14.27 14.34
C LYS A 121 -11.28 -14.62 12.85
N SER A 122 -11.56 -15.86 12.50
CA SER A 122 -11.73 -16.27 11.11
C SER A 122 -12.98 -15.58 10.55
N MET A 123 -12.80 -14.51 9.79
CA MET A 123 -13.85 -13.94 8.95
C MET A 123 -14.09 -14.93 7.80
N HIS A 124 -15.09 -15.80 7.96
CA HIS A 124 -15.65 -16.54 6.84
C HIS A 124 -16.10 -15.53 5.77
N LYS A 125 -15.46 -15.56 4.59
CA LYS A 125 -15.98 -14.92 3.39
C LYS A 125 -17.09 -15.82 2.85
N SER A 126 -18.33 -15.39 3.02
CA SER A 126 -19.50 -15.87 2.28
C SER A 126 -19.99 -14.76 1.37
#